data_AF-A0A970Y6Q1-F1
#
_entry.id   AF-A0A970Y6Q1-F1
#
_cell.length_a   1.000
_cell.length_b   1.000
_cell.length_c   1.000
_cell.angle_alpha   90.00
_cell.angle_beta   90.00
_cell.angle_gamma   90.00
#
_symmetry.space_group_name_H-M   'P 1'
#
loop_
_entity.id
_entity.type
_entity.pdbx_description
1 polymer ?
#
loop_
_entity_poly.entity_id
_entity_poly.type
_entity_poly.pdbx_seq_one_letter_code
_entity_poly.pdbx_strand_id
1 'polypeptide(L)'
;MFALDASVDSGRAPEAEVRTGDASTQGGENVPAGCAAGHFYGGQAVIDGVMMRGKKAWSLAVRQESGAVVSRSFLVDDPSAKHRVLAWPIVRGIVGMWDSLALGMRALNLSANLSLEGSASDEEGPPPQLGVREMAITVVIALVVAVGLFVVLPLVVARAFGTALSNPVLFNLVEGVVRILIFLGYVVVISLLPDLRRVFQYHGAEHKTINAFEDGRPLDAAEARGYSTLHPRCGTAFLLVVMVVAILVFSLVGKPPLFWLVISRLLGIPVVAGLSYEVIRYAGRHRGGLLARVVLWPGLALQRLTTREPSEEQVQVAVAALKEVLRVEAGGDPFAGAAVGAGS
;
A
#
# COMPACT_ATOMS: atom_id res chain seq x y z
N MET A 1 2.74 -3.30 15.92
CA MET A 1 1.51 -4.13 15.96
C MET A 1 0.30 -3.27 15.66
N PHE A 2 -0.30 -3.37 14.46
CA PHE A 2 -1.71 -3.04 14.26
C PHE A 2 -2.34 -3.96 13.19
N ALA A 3 -2.15 -5.27 13.37
CA ALA A 3 -3.20 -6.21 13.00
C ALA A 3 -4.27 -6.14 14.09
N LEU A 4 -5.52 -6.09 13.65
CA LEU A 4 -6.70 -5.97 14.48
C LEU A 4 -6.98 -7.33 15.12
N ASP A 5 -6.76 -7.43 16.42
CA ASP A 5 -7.26 -8.54 17.23
C ASP A 5 -8.77 -8.36 17.42
N ALA A 6 -9.55 -9.32 16.92
CA ALA A 6 -10.98 -9.46 17.13
C ALA A 6 -11.30 -10.95 16.91
N SER A 7 -11.24 -11.72 17.99
CA SER A 7 -11.87 -13.02 18.07
C SER A 7 -13.38 -12.86 17.92
N VAL A 8 -13.92 -13.24 16.76
CA VAL A 8 -15.36 -13.44 16.57
C VAL A 8 -15.58 -14.68 15.71
N ASP A 9 -16.22 -15.64 16.36
CA ASP A 9 -16.88 -16.88 15.93
C ASP A 9 -17.15 -17.01 14.42
N SER A 10 -16.58 -18.06 13.82
CA SER A 10 -16.75 -18.44 12.43
C SER A 10 -18.10 -19.11 12.21
N GLY A 11 -19.12 -18.33 11.81
CA GLY A 11 -20.36 -18.86 11.26
C GLY A 11 -20.13 -19.63 9.96
N ARG A 12 -20.46 -20.92 9.98
CA ARG A 12 -20.38 -21.91 8.89
C ARG A 12 -21.29 -21.55 7.69
N ALA A 13 -20.78 -21.71 6.47
CA ALA A 13 -21.55 -21.77 5.22
C ALA A 13 -20.82 -22.72 4.23
N PRO A 14 -21.51 -23.34 3.26
CA PRO A 14 -21.74 -24.78 3.22
C PRO A 14 -20.68 -25.59 2.43
N GLU A 15 -20.67 -26.88 2.75
CA GLU A 15 -19.79 -27.93 2.23
C GLU A 15 -19.85 -28.07 0.70
N ALA A 16 -18.68 -28.01 0.07
CA ALA A 16 -18.46 -28.53 -1.27
C ALA A 16 -17.60 -29.81 -1.16
N GLU A 17 -18.09 -30.84 -1.83
CA GLU A 17 -17.77 -32.26 -1.75
C GLU A 17 -16.29 -32.60 -2.00
N VAL A 18 -15.76 -33.46 -1.13
CA VAL A 18 -14.40 -34.03 -1.18
C VAL A 18 -14.30 -35.06 -2.30
N ARG A 19 -13.31 -34.91 -3.19
CA ARG A 19 -12.78 -36.02 -4.00
C ARG A 19 -11.42 -36.43 -3.45
N THR A 20 -11.38 -37.61 -2.84
CA THR A 20 -10.15 -38.31 -2.43
C THR A 20 -9.41 -38.84 -3.64
N GLY A 21 -8.14 -38.47 -3.77
CA GLY A 21 -7.17 -39.07 -4.68
C GLY A 21 -5.82 -39.13 -3.97
N ASP A 22 -5.38 -40.34 -3.71
CA ASP A 22 -4.15 -40.71 -3.00
C ASP A 22 -2.93 -40.58 -3.91
N ALA A 23 -1.84 -39.96 -3.44
CA ALA A 23 -0.49 -40.07 -4.02
C ALA A 23 0.59 -39.44 -3.11
N SER A 24 1.17 -40.29 -2.27
CA SER A 24 2.59 -40.38 -1.89
C SER A 24 3.57 -39.22 -2.20
N THR A 25 4.09 -38.63 -1.11
CA THR A 25 5.49 -38.22 -0.84
C THR A 25 6.31 -37.53 -1.95
N GLN A 26 6.54 -36.23 -1.78
CA GLN A 26 7.85 -35.57 -1.98
C GLN A 26 7.90 -34.26 -1.16
N GLY A 27 9.05 -33.99 -0.54
CA GLY A 27 9.24 -33.01 0.54
C GLY A 27 9.12 -31.54 0.10
N GLY A 28 7.95 -30.94 0.32
CA GLY A 28 7.78 -29.50 0.35
C GLY A 28 8.02 -28.95 1.75
N GLU A 29 8.78 -27.86 1.85
CA GLU A 29 8.83 -27.04 3.06
C GLU A 29 7.39 -26.75 3.53
N ASN A 30 7.02 -27.29 4.69
CA ASN A 30 5.75 -27.01 5.35
C ASN A 30 5.73 -25.55 5.81
N VAL A 31 5.48 -24.63 4.88
CA VAL A 31 5.07 -23.27 5.23
C VAL A 31 3.68 -23.41 5.84
N PRO A 32 3.46 -23.03 7.12
CA PRO A 32 2.19 -23.27 7.78
C PRO A 32 1.05 -22.63 6.98
N ALA A 33 0.10 -23.47 6.57
CA ALA A 33 -1.11 -23.05 5.90
C ALA A 33 -2.00 -22.26 6.87
N GLY A 34 -2.41 -21.07 6.44
CA GLY A 34 -3.38 -20.24 7.13
C GLY A 34 -2.79 -19.37 8.24
N CYS A 35 -3.50 -18.28 8.53
CA CYS A 35 -3.22 -17.33 9.60
C CYS A 35 -2.79 -18.05 10.89
N ALA A 36 -1.47 -18.13 11.15
CA ALA A 36 -0.99 -18.34 12.50
C ALA A 36 -1.60 -17.21 13.34
N ALA A 37 -2.52 -17.58 14.22
CA ALA A 37 -3.50 -16.69 14.84
C ALA A 37 -2.91 -15.33 15.26
N GLY A 38 -3.38 -14.25 14.64
CA GLY A 38 -3.32 -12.90 15.20
C GLY A 38 -2.56 -11.81 14.44
N HIS A 39 -2.02 -12.05 13.23
CA HIS A 39 -1.39 -10.97 12.44
C HIS A 39 -1.75 -11.01 10.96
N PHE A 40 -2.02 -9.83 10.38
CA PHE A 40 -2.28 -9.67 8.95
C PHE A 40 -1.02 -9.19 8.26
N TYR A 41 -0.73 -9.81 7.11
CA TYR A 41 0.34 -9.38 6.22
C TYR A 41 -0.20 -8.33 5.26
N GLY A 42 0.68 -7.41 4.88
CA GLY A 42 0.39 -6.41 3.86
C GLY A 42 1.68 -6.09 3.14
N GLY A 43 1.57 -5.63 1.89
CA GLY A 43 2.73 -5.26 1.12
C GLY A 43 2.66 -3.88 0.49
N GLN A 44 3.69 -3.59 -0.27
CA GLN A 44 3.77 -2.44 -1.16
C GLN A 44 4.50 -2.88 -2.44
N ALA A 45 3.91 -2.58 -3.59
CA ALA A 45 4.61 -2.70 -4.85
C ALA A 45 5.74 -1.66 -4.94
N VAL A 46 6.89 -2.09 -5.41
CA VAL A 46 8.07 -1.25 -5.63
C VAL A 46 8.58 -1.44 -7.06
N ILE A 47 9.70 -0.82 -7.40
CA ILE A 47 10.30 -0.95 -8.73
C ILE A 47 10.75 -2.40 -8.90
N ASP A 48 10.19 -3.06 -9.92
CA ASP A 48 10.43 -4.47 -10.27
C ASP A 48 10.28 -5.47 -9.11
N GLY A 49 9.45 -5.15 -8.12
CA GLY A 49 9.38 -5.98 -6.92
C GLY A 49 8.19 -5.73 -6.01
N VAL A 50 8.17 -6.49 -4.91
CA VAL A 50 7.17 -6.39 -3.86
C VAL A 50 7.85 -6.42 -2.49
N MET A 51 7.50 -5.46 -1.66
CA MET A 51 7.81 -5.47 -0.23
C MET A 51 6.64 -6.09 0.53
N MET A 52 6.92 -7.01 1.46
CA MET A 52 5.93 -7.61 2.36
C MET A 52 6.28 -7.30 3.81
N ARG A 53 5.29 -6.96 4.62
CA ARG A 53 5.46 -6.62 6.04
C ARG A 53 4.65 -7.57 6.93
N GLY A 54 5.37 -8.26 7.81
CA GLY A 54 4.83 -9.05 8.91
C GLY A 54 4.79 -8.25 10.23
N LYS A 55 4.66 -8.98 11.34
CA LYS A 55 4.64 -8.48 12.71
C LYS A 55 6.02 -8.07 13.19
N LYS A 56 7.02 -8.92 12.92
CA LYS A 56 8.40 -8.78 13.43
C LYS A 56 9.39 -8.41 12.34
N ALA A 57 9.07 -8.71 11.09
CA ALA A 57 9.98 -8.54 9.96
C ALA A 57 9.25 -7.97 8.75
N TRP A 58 10.02 -7.41 7.83
CA TRP A 58 9.59 -7.12 6.48
C TRP A 58 10.62 -7.67 5.49
N SER A 59 10.16 -8.03 4.31
CA SER A 59 10.99 -8.54 3.23
C SER A 59 10.76 -7.73 1.97
N LEU A 60 11.73 -7.76 1.08
CA LEU A 60 11.66 -7.20 -0.26
C LEU A 60 12.14 -8.28 -1.22
N ALA A 61 11.33 -8.60 -2.23
CA ALA A 61 11.78 -9.38 -3.38
C ALA A 61 11.74 -8.52 -4.64
N VAL A 62 12.79 -8.60 -5.44
CA VAL A 62 12.97 -7.84 -6.68
C VAL A 62 13.41 -8.80 -7.78
N ARG A 63 12.86 -8.63 -8.98
CA ARG A 63 13.34 -9.28 -10.19
C ARG A 63 14.38 -8.39 -10.85
N GLN A 64 15.60 -8.89 -10.96
CA GLN A 64 16.70 -8.21 -11.64
C GLN A 64 16.57 -8.29 -13.16
N GLU A 65 17.32 -7.47 -13.88
CA GLU A 65 17.39 -7.51 -15.35
C GLU A 65 17.90 -8.86 -15.89
N SER A 66 18.71 -9.57 -15.10
CA SER A 66 19.15 -10.94 -15.37
C SER A 66 18.02 -11.98 -15.34
N GLY A 67 16.84 -11.61 -14.85
CA GLY A 67 15.69 -12.49 -14.62
C GLY A 67 15.72 -13.22 -13.27
N ALA A 68 16.80 -13.07 -12.48
CA ALA A 68 16.90 -13.64 -11.14
C ALA A 68 16.00 -12.90 -10.14
N VAL A 69 15.45 -13.64 -9.17
CA VAL A 69 14.69 -13.05 -8.06
C VAL A 69 15.58 -13.01 -6.82
N VAL A 70 15.87 -11.80 -6.34
CA VAL A 70 16.64 -11.55 -5.13
C VAL A 70 15.70 -11.12 -4.03
N SER A 71 15.85 -11.72 -2.85
CA SER A 71 15.07 -11.37 -1.66
C SER A 71 15.98 -10.92 -0.52
N ARG A 72 15.56 -9.90 0.22
CA ARG A 72 16.21 -9.45 1.46
C ARG A 72 15.17 -9.25 2.54
N SER A 73 15.50 -9.57 3.78
CA SER A 73 14.63 -9.36 4.94
C SER A 73 15.30 -8.53 6.03
N PHE A 74 14.46 -7.88 6.81
CA PHE A 74 14.86 -6.92 7.83
C PHE A 74 13.88 -6.99 9.00
N LEU A 75 14.35 -6.67 10.20
CA LEU A 75 13.49 -6.58 11.37
C LEU A 75 12.68 -5.28 11.36
N VAL A 76 11.46 -5.35 11.88
CA VAL A 76 10.58 -4.20 12.07
C VAL A 76 10.80 -3.64 13.48
N ASP A 77 11.26 -2.40 13.55
CA ASP A 77 11.20 -1.62 14.79
C ASP A 77 9.78 -1.07 14.97
N ASP A 78 9.19 -1.21 16.17
CA ASP A 78 7.90 -0.60 16.52
C ASP A 78 8.11 0.57 17.50
N PRO A 79 8.08 1.83 17.04
CA PRO A 79 8.22 3.00 17.91
C PRO A 79 7.04 3.15 18.89
N SER A 80 5.84 2.70 18.50
CA SER A 80 4.63 2.85 19.31
C SER A 80 4.61 1.93 20.53
N ALA A 81 5.35 0.82 20.47
CA ALA A 81 5.59 -0.05 21.62
C ALA A 81 6.44 0.63 22.71
N LYS A 82 7.24 1.64 22.35
CA LYS A 82 8.15 2.34 23.28
C LYS A 82 7.46 3.50 24.02
N HIS A 83 6.46 4.15 23.42
CA HIS A 83 5.80 5.32 24.00
C HIS A 83 4.27 5.27 23.89
N ARG A 84 3.58 5.18 25.05
CA ARG A 84 2.10 5.05 25.13
C ARG A 84 1.33 6.19 24.45
N VAL A 85 1.88 7.41 24.40
CA VAL A 85 1.24 8.56 23.76
C VAL A 85 1.10 8.36 22.24
N LEU A 86 2.03 7.62 21.62
CA LEU A 86 1.97 7.31 20.19
C LEU A 86 0.84 6.33 19.84
N ALA A 87 0.21 5.70 20.85
CA ALA A 87 -0.94 4.82 20.69
C ALA A 87 -2.30 5.52 20.86
N TRP A 88 -2.32 6.82 21.15
CA TRP A 88 -3.58 7.58 21.28
C TRP A 88 -4.33 7.69 19.95
N PRO A 89 -5.68 7.70 19.97
CA PRO A 89 -6.48 7.91 18.77
C PRO A 89 -6.03 9.16 18.00
N ILE A 90 -6.16 9.13 16.67
CA ILE A 90 -5.67 10.18 15.74
C ILE A 90 -4.13 10.23 15.67
N VAL A 91 -3.43 10.38 16.80
CA VAL A 91 -1.95 10.43 16.88
C VAL A 91 -1.33 9.17 16.29
N ARG A 92 -1.82 8.00 16.68
CA ARG A 92 -1.36 6.71 16.17
C ARG A 92 -1.55 6.54 14.66
N GLY A 93 -2.55 7.21 14.08
CA GLY A 93 -2.75 7.24 12.63
C GLY A 93 -1.65 8.02 11.92
N ILE A 94 -1.25 9.17 12.49
CA ILE A 94 -0.12 9.96 12.00
C ILE A 94 1.18 9.17 12.12
N VAL A 95 1.43 8.54 13.27
CA VAL A 95 2.63 7.71 13.51
C VAL A 95 2.69 6.53 12.55
N GLY A 96 1.58 5.80 12.39
CA GLY A 96 1.50 4.66 11.48
C GLY A 96 1.71 5.07 10.02
N MET A 97 1.13 6.20 9.59
CA MET A 97 1.34 6.72 8.24
C MET A 97 2.79 7.14 8.00
N TRP A 98 3.43 7.78 8.99
CA TRP A 98 4.85 8.13 8.91
C TRP A 98 5.73 6.88 8.81
N ASP A 99 5.47 5.87 9.63
CA ASP A 99 6.20 4.61 9.61
C ASP A 99 6.06 3.88 8.26
N SER A 100 4.83 3.78 7.74
CA SER A 100 4.56 3.21 6.41
C SER A 100 5.25 4.00 5.30
N LEU A 101 5.21 5.34 5.33
CA LEU A 101 5.88 6.17 4.33
C LEU A 101 7.40 6.00 4.38
N ALA A 102 7.99 6.05 5.58
CA ALA A 102 9.43 5.87 5.76
C ALA A 102 9.90 4.49 5.29
N LEU A 103 9.14 3.44 5.64
CA LEU A 103 9.42 2.08 5.18
C LEU A 103 9.26 1.95 3.66
N GLY A 104 8.20 2.51 3.08
CA GLY A 104 7.96 2.51 1.65
C GLY A 104 9.08 3.21 0.87
N MET A 105 9.56 4.36 1.34
CA MET A 105 10.70 5.06 0.74
C MET A 105 12.00 4.25 0.82
N ARG A 106 12.26 3.60 1.96
CA ARG A 106 13.42 2.69 2.10
C ARG A 106 13.32 1.52 1.13
N ALA A 107 12.14 0.90 1.01
CA ALA A 107 11.92 -0.22 0.11
C ALA A 107 12.07 0.17 -1.36
N LEU A 108 11.57 1.34 -1.79
CA LEU A 108 11.73 1.86 -3.16
C LEU A 108 13.20 2.14 -3.51
N ASN A 109 13.95 2.76 -2.59
CA ASN A 109 15.37 3.03 -2.81
C ASN A 109 16.18 1.72 -2.88
N LEU A 110 15.87 0.77 -1.98
CA LEU A 110 16.53 -0.52 -1.98
C LEU A 110 16.18 -1.32 -3.25
N SER A 111 14.92 -1.30 -3.70
CA SER A 111 14.53 -2.02 -4.91
C SER A 111 15.22 -1.46 -6.15
N ALA A 112 15.31 -0.14 -6.28
CA ALA A 112 16.03 0.50 -7.38
C ALA A 112 17.49 0.05 -7.43
N ASN A 113 18.17 -0.03 -6.27
CA ASN A 113 19.55 -0.50 -6.21
C ASN A 113 19.66 -2.00 -6.57
N LEU A 114 18.79 -2.85 -6.00
CA LEU A 114 18.83 -4.29 -6.24
C LEU A 114 18.50 -4.67 -7.69
N SER A 115 17.63 -3.92 -8.37
CA SER A 115 17.31 -4.12 -9.79
C SER A 115 18.54 -3.94 -10.69
N LEU A 116 19.46 -3.04 -10.30
CA LEU A 116 20.65 -2.67 -11.06
C LEU A 116 21.90 -3.48 -10.68
N GLU A 117 21.94 -4.11 -9.50
CA GLU A 117 23.09 -4.91 -9.02
C GLU A 117 23.44 -6.11 -9.95
N GLY A 118 22.51 -6.58 -10.79
CA GLY A 118 22.73 -7.70 -11.72
C GLY A 118 23.19 -7.31 -13.13
N SER A 119 23.18 -6.02 -13.48
CA SER A 119 23.61 -5.49 -14.79
C SER A 119 24.88 -4.65 -14.72
N ALA A 120 25.40 -4.39 -13.52
CA ALA A 120 26.77 -3.90 -13.36
C ALA A 120 27.74 -5.01 -13.78
N SER A 121 28.20 -4.95 -15.02
CA SER A 121 29.52 -5.51 -15.34
C SER A 121 30.53 -4.84 -14.41
N ASP A 122 31.50 -5.57 -13.85
CA ASP A 122 32.55 -5.03 -12.97
C ASP A 122 33.39 -3.88 -13.62
N GLU A 123 33.09 -3.53 -14.87
CA GLU A 123 33.72 -2.50 -15.70
C GLU A 123 32.96 -1.15 -15.70
N GLU A 124 31.67 -1.13 -15.35
CA GLU A 124 30.86 0.09 -15.24
C GLU A 124 30.63 0.39 -13.77
N GLY A 125 31.32 1.42 -13.26
CA GLY A 125 31.26 1.83 -11.86
C GLY A 125 29.83 2.03 -11.32
N PRO A 126 29.67 2.19 -10.00
CA PRO A 126 28.35 2.24 -9.36
C PRO A 126 27.41 3.21 -10.11
N PRO A 127 26.15 2.83 -10.33
CA PRO A 127 25.21 3.63 -11.13
C PRO A 127 25.17 5.06 -10.58
N PRO A 128 25.01 6.08 -11.46
CA PRO A 128 25.04 7.48 -11.05
C PRO A 128 23.98 7.74 -9.98
N GLN A 129 24.41 7.78 -8.72
CA GLN A 129 23.55 8.12 -7.60
C GLN A 129 23.32 9.63 -7.65
N LEU A 130 22.06 10.05 -7.65
CA LEU A 130 21.72 11.45 -7.46
C LEU A 130 22.36 11.92 -6.15
N GLY A 131 23.16 12.99 -6.21
CA GLY A 131 23.70 13.59 -5.02
C GLY A 131 22.59 14.09 -4.09
N VAL A 132 22.93 14.30 -2.82
CA VAL A 132 21.97 14.76 -1.79
C VAL A 132 21.25 16.05 -2.24
N ARG A 133 21.95 16.91 -2.99
CA ARG A 133 21.41 18.16 -3.52
C ARG A 133 20.38 17.90 -4.62
N GLU A 134 20.68 17.04 -5.57
CA GLU A 134 19.79 16.67 -6.68
C GLU A 134 18.54 15.97 -6.17
N MET A 135 18.69 15.07 -5.18
CA MET A 135 17.57 14.43 -4.50
C MET A 135 16.70 15.48 -3.77
N ALA A 136 17.32 16.40 -3.02
CA ALA A 136 16.59 17.47 -2.34
C ALA A 136 15.81 18.36 -3.32
N ILE A 137 16.42 18.75 -4.44
CA ILE A 137 15.75 19.54 -5.49
C ILE A 137 14.55 18.77 -6.05
N THR A 138 14.72 17.49 -6.38
CA THR A 138 13.65 16.66 -6.94
C THR A 138 12.49 16.53 -5.97
N VAL A 139 12.76 16.31 -4.68
CA VAL A 139 11.75 16.24 -3.62
C VAL A 139 11.01 17.57 -3.47
N VAL A 140 11.71 18.70 -3.49
CA VAL A 140 11.09 20.03 -3.42
C VAL A 140 10.19 20.29 -4.62
N ILE A 141 10.65 19.98 -5.84
CA ILE A 141 9.85 20.12 -7.05
C ILE A 141 8.59 19.25 -6.97
N ALA A 142 8.74 17.99 -6.57
CA ALA A 142 7.61 17.06 -6.41
C ALA A 142 6.60 17.59 -5.38
N LEU A 143 7.07 18.16 -4.26
CA LEU A 143 6.20 18.75 -3.24
C LEU A 143 5.47 20.00 -3.76
N VAL A 144 6.16 20.88 -4.48
CA VAL A 144 5.54 22.08 -5.09
C VAL A 144 4.47 21.68 -6.10
N VAL A 145 4.75 20.71 -6.96
CA VAL A 145 3.77 20.17 -7.91
C VAL A 145 2.59 19.53 -7.17
N ALA A 146 2.83 18.74 -6.12
CA ALA A 146 1.77 18.13 -5.34
C ALA A 146 0.88 19.16 -4.64
N VAL A 147 1.45 20.18 -4.01
CA VAL A 147 0.69 21.28 -3.38
C VAL A 147 -0.06 22.08 -4.44
N GLY A 148 0.59 22.40 -5.56
CA GLY A 148 -0.03 23.08 -6.68
C GLY A 148 -1.24 22.33 -7.23
N LEU A 149 -1.08 21.03 -7.51
CA LEU A 149 -2.09 20.20 -8.16
C LEU A 149 -3.22 19.77 -7.22
N PHE A 150 -2.91 19.40 -5.97
CA PHE A 150 -3.90 18.80 -5.06
C PHE A 150 -4.45 19.74 -3.99
N VAL A 151 -3.81 20.89 -3.76
CA VAL A 151 -4.28 21.89 -2.79
C VAL A 151 -4.72 23.17 -3.51
N VAL A 152 -3.82 23.79 -4.28
CA VAL A 152 -4.08 25.11 -4.88
C VAL A 152 -5.07 25.03 -6.04
N LEU A 153 -4.87 24.11 -6.99
CA LEU A 153 -5.70 24.00 -8.18
C LEU A 153 -7.20 23.76 -7.87
N PRO A 154 -7.59 22.82 -6.98
CA PRO A 154 -9.00 22.64 -6.61
C PRO A 154 -9.61 23.91 -6.00
N LEU A 155 -8.85 24.64 -5.17
CA LEU A 155 -9.29 25.88 -4.55
C LEU A 155 -9.51 26.99 -5.59
N VAL A 156 -8.61 27.13 -6.55
CA VAL A 156 -8.71 28.12 -7.63
C VAL A 156 -9.90 27.81 -8.52
N VAL A 157 -10.07 26.55 -8.92
CA VAL A 157 -11.22 26.10 -9.73
C VAL A 157 -12.53 26.34 -8.98
N ALA A 158 -12.63 25.96 -7.70
CA ALA A 158 -13.82 26.24 -6.90
C ALA A 158 -14.13 27.74 -6.79
N ARG A 159 -13.10 28.60 -6.67
CA ARG A 159 -13.28 30.05 -6.63
C ARG A 159 -13.72 30.65 -7.97
N ALA A 160 -13.36 30.06 -9.09
CA ALA A 160 -13.76 30.52 -10.41
C ALA A 160 -15.29 30.48 -10.60
N PHE A 161 -16.01 29.62 -9.86
CA PHE A 161 -17.47 29.61 -9.81
C PHE A 161 -18.09 30.83 -9.08
N GLY A 162 -17.26 31.72 -8.51
CA GLY A 162 -17.66 33.06 -8.09
C GLY A 162 -18.79 33.11 -7.06
N THR A 163 -19.81 33.93 -7.35
CA THR A 163 -20.99 34.17 -6.50
C THR A 163 -21.97 33.00 -6.47
N ALA A 164 -21.89 32.05 -7.41
CA ALA A 164 -22.71 30.84 -7.40
C ALA A 164 -22.40 29.94 -6.17
N LEU A 165 -21.22 30.10 -5.57
CA LEU A 165 -20.80 29.41 -4.34
C LEU A 165 -20.65 30.41 -3.18
N SER A 166 -21.73 31.15 -2.89
CA SER A 166 -21.82 32.03 -1.72
C SER A 166 -21.91 31.25 -0.41
N ASN A 167 -22.58 30.08 -0.44
CA ASN A 167 -22.67 29.18 0.70
C ASN A 167 -21.31 28.48 0.94
N PRO A 168 -20.68 28.63 2.12
CA PRO A 168 -19.39 28.01 2.42
C PRO A 168 -19.41 26.47 2.36
N VAL A 169 -20.51 25.83 2.75
CA VAL A 169 -20.64 24.37 2.67
C VAL A 169 -20.63 23.91 1.22
N LEU A 170 -21.40 24.58 0.37
CA LEU A 170 -21.44 24.28 -1.08
C LEU A 170 -20.07 24.54 -1.73
N PHE A 171 -19.38 25.60 -1.34
CA PHE A 171 -18.01 25.88 -1.80
C PHE A 171 -17.03 24.74 -1.48
N ASN A 172 -17.00 24.27 -0.23
CA ASN A 172 -16.12 23.19 0.19
C ASN A 172 -16.50 21.84 -0.44
N LEU A 173 -17.80 21.59 -0.66
CA LEU A 173 -18.26 20.40 -1.38
C LEU A 173 -17.77 20.40 -2.84
N VAL A 174 -17.92 21.52 -3.55
CA VAL A 174 -17.45 21.65 -4.94
C VAL A 174 -15.92 21.54 -5.01
N GLU A 175 -15.18 22.22 -4.13
CA GLU A 175 -13.73 22.05 -3.99
C GLU A 175 -13.35 20.58 -3.82
N GLY A 176 -14.07 19.88 -2.94
CA GLY A 176 -13.92 18.46 -2.68
C GLY A 176 -14.11 17.58 -3.90
N VAL A 177 -15.21 17.77 -4.61
CA VAL A 177 -15.52 17.02 -5.84
C VAL A 177 -14.46 17.30 -6.91
N VAL A 178 -14.09 18.56 -7.12
CA VAL A 178 -13.03 18.94 -8.08
C VAL A 178 -11.71 18.27 -7.70
N ARG A 179 -11.35 18.23 -6.42
CA ARG A 179 -10.14 17.57 -5.93
C ARG A 179 -10.15 16.07 -6.22
N ILE A 180 -11.27 15.39 -5.98
CA ILE A 180 -11.43 13.96 -6.29
C ILE A 180 -11.28 13.73 -7.80
N LEU A 181 -11.92 14.56 -8.64
CA LEU A 181 -11.80 14.44 -10.10
C LEU A 181 -10.36 14.65 -10.59
N ILE A 182 -9.65 15.66 -10.06
CA ILE A 182 -8.23 15.89 -10.37
C ILE A 182 -7.38 14.69 -9.97
N PHE A 183 -7.63 14.10 -8.79
CA PHE A 183 -6.91 12.92 -8.33
C PHE A 183 -7.18 11.69 -9.19
N LEU A 184 -8.43 11.40 -9.52
CA LEU A 184 -8.76 10.28 -10.40
C LEU A 184 -8.15 10.49 -11.80
N GLY A 185 -8.22 11.72 -12.33
CA GLY A 185 -7.58 12.08 -13.60
C GLY A 185 -6.06 11.90 -13.55
N TYR A 186 -5.41 12.34 -12.47
CA TYR A 186 -3.99 12.14 -12.25
C TYR A 186 -3.61 10.66 -12.23
N VAL A 187 -4.32 9.83 -11.45
CA VAL A 187 -4.10 8.38 -11.38
C VAL A 187 -4.25 7.74 -12.76
N VAL A 188 -5.28 8.12 -13.52
CA VAL A 188 -5.47 7.62 -14.89
C VAL A 188 -4.28 8.00 -15.77
N VAL A 189 -3.83 9.26 -15.76
CA VAL A 189 -2.70 9.73 -16.58
C VAL A 189 -1.40 8.99 -16.24
N ILE A 190 -1.04 8.89 -14.95
CA ILE A 190 0.19 8.18 -14.57
C ILE A 190 0.08 6.67 -14.85
N SER A 191 -1.13 6.09 -14.81
CA SER A 191 -1.36 4.70 -15.20
C SER A 191 -1.12 4.42 -16.69
N LEU A 192 -0.87 5.46 -17.50
CA LEU A 192 -0.48 5.30 -18.89
C LEU A 192 1.02 5.10 -19.07
N LEU A 193 1.83 5.50 -18.07
CA LEU A 193 3.28 5.36 -18.11
C LEU A 193 3.68 3.89 -17.92
N PRO A 194 4.54 3.30 -18.77
CA PRO A 194 4.92 1.89 -18.69
C PRO A 194 5.46 1.45 -17.33
N ASP A 195 6.32 2.27 -16.71
CA ASP A 195 6.93 1.94 -15.42
C ASP A 195 5.88 1.89 -14.30
N LEU A 196 4.94 2.83 -14.29
CA LEU A 196 3.85 2.87 -13.31
C LEU A 196 2.83 1.75 -13.56
N ARG A 197 2.58 1.39 -14.83
CA ARG A 197 1.79 0.19 -15.16
C ARG A 197 2.42 -1.06 -14.56
N ARG A 198 3.74 -1.20 -14.67
CA ARG A 198 4.47 -2.33 -14.10
C ARG A 198 4.35 -2.37 -12.58
N VAL A 199 4.47 -1.22 -11.90
CA VAL A 199 4.24 -1.14 -10.45
C VAL A 199 2.79 -1.54 -10.10
N PHE A 200 1.79 -1.14 -10.88
CA PHE A 200 0.40 -1.56 -10.64
C PHE A 200 0.16 -3.05 -10.90
N GLN A 201 0.95 -3.68 -11.77
CA GLN A 201 0.93 -5.14 -11.91
C GLN A 201 1.53 -5.83 -10.69
N TYR A 202 2.70 -5.39 -10.20
CA TYR A 202 3.27 -5.90 -8.94
C TYR A 202 2.33 -5.69 -7.75
N HIS A 203 1.54 -4.62 -7.75
CA HIS A 203 0.48 -4.41 -6.77
C HIS A 203 -0.65 -5.43 -6.90
N GLY A 204 -1.07 -5.74 -8.13
CA GLY A 204 -2.00 -6.84 -8.40
C GLY A 204 -1.45 -8.20 -7.95
N ALA A 205 -0.15 -8.44 -8.14
CA ALA A 205 0.54 -9.65 -7.69
C ALA A 205 0.56 -9.76 -6.15
N GLU A 206 0.84 -8.66 -5.44
CA GLU A 206 0.79 -8.61 -3.98
C GLU A 206 -0.60 -8.96 -3.45
N HIS A 207 -1.66 -8.35 -4.00
CA HIS A 207 -3.03 -8.66 -3.60
C HIS A 207 -3.41 -10.12 -3.86
N LYS A 208 -3.06 -10.65 -5.04
CA LYS A 208 -3.33 -12.05 -5.40
C LYS A 208 -2.66 -13.03 -4.43
N THR A 209 -1.39 -12.80 -4.14
CA THR A 209 -0.59 -13.62 -3.20
C THR A 209 -1.15 -13.56 -1.78
N ILE A 210 -1.53 -12.37 -1.29
CA ILE A 210 -2.13 -12.24 0.04
C ILE A 210 -3.51 -12.90 0.09
N ASN A 211 -4.36 -12.70 -0.91
CA ASN A 211 -5.67 -13.35 -0.97
C ASN A 211 -5.55 -14.88 -0.92
N ALA A 212 -4.63 -15.46 -1.70
CA ALA A 212 -4.37 -16.91 -1.68
C ALA A 212 -3.89 -17.40 -0.30
N PHE A 213 -2.99 -16.65 0.32
CA PHE A 213 -2.49 -16.94 1.67
C PHE A 213 -3.59 -16.89 2.73
N GLU A 214 -4.44 -15.87 2.68
CA GLU A 214 -5.52 -15.66 3.64
C GLU A 214 -6.63 -16.71 3.52
N ASP A 215 -6.84 -17.24 2.33
CA ASP A 215 -7.71 -18.40 2.06
C ASP A 215 -7.06 -19.74 2.45
N GLY A 216 -5.83 -19.73 2.98
CA GLY A 216 -5.12 -20.93 3.43
C GLY A 216 -4.64 -21.83 2.30
N ARG A 217 -4.52 -21.30 1.07
CA ARG A 217 -4.01 -22.04 -0.08
C ARG A 217 -2.48 -22.13 -0.05
N PRO A 218 -1.89 -23.12 -0.76
CA PRO A 218 -0.44 -23.19 -0.91
C PRO A 218 0.13 -21.90 -1.53
N LEU A 219 1.24 -21.42 -0.99
CA LEU A 219 1.97 -20.26 -1.51
C LEU A 219 2.73 -20.62 -2.79
N ASP A 220 1.99 -20.68 -3.88
CA ASP A 220 2.50 -20.93 -5.23
C ASP A 220 1.97 -19.89 -6.22
N ALA A 221 2.76 -19.60 -7.25
CA ALA A 221 2.40 -18.58 -8.24
C ALA A 221 1.21 -19.01 -9.12
N ALA A 222 1.10 -20.29 -9.48
CA ALA A 222 -0.01 -20.80 -10.28
C ALA A 222 -1.34 -20.72 -9.50
N GLU A 223 -1.30 -21.03 -8.20
CA GLU A 223 -2.46 -20.92 -7.33
C GLU A 223 -2.86 -19.45 -7.09
N ALA A 224 -1.91 -18.59 -6.72
CA ALA A 224 -2.16 -17.17 -6.47
C ALA A 224 -2.69 -16.44 -7.71
N ARG A 225 -2.33 -16.87 -8.92
CA ARG A 225 -2.79 -16.26 -10.17
C ARG A 225 -4.32 -16.26 -10.31
N GLY A 226 -5.02 -17.25 -9.75
CA GLY A 226 -6.49 -17.35 -9.81
C GLY A 226 -7.23 -16.31 -8.97
N TYR A 227 -6.53 -15.61 -8.07
CA TYR A 227 -7.15 -14.69 -7.12
C TYR A 227 -7.44 -13.30 -7.69
N SER A 228 -8.25 -12.52 -6.96
CA SER A 228 -8.56 -11.15 -7.36
C SER A 228 -7.35 -10.22 -7.15
N THR A 229 -7.20 -9.23 -8.02
CA THR A 229 -6.32 -8.07 -7.78
C THR A 229 -6.94 -7.07 -6.80
N LEU A 230 -8.16 -7.30 -6.31
CA LEU A 230 -8.80 -6.44 -5.32
C LEU A 230 -8.60 -7.03 -3.91
N HIS A 231 -8.26 -6.18 -2.95
CA HIS A 231 -8.09 -6.58 -1.57
C HIS A 231 -8.66 -5.52 -0.61
N PRO A 232 -9.52 -5.87 0.36
CA PRO A 232 -10.21 -4.93 1.23
C PRO A 232 -9.31 -4.17 2.21
N ARG A 233 -8.06 -4.59 2.40
CA ARG A 233 -7.10 -3.91 3.29
C ARG A 233 -6.03 -3.10 2.58
N CYS A 234 -6.15 -2.92 1.26
CA CYS A 234 -5.18 -2.13 0.53
C CYS A 234 -5.15 -0.68 1.03
N GLY A 235 -3.95 -0.13 1.19
CA GLY A 235 -3.74 1.28 1.53
C GLY A 235 -4.30 2.26 0.51
N THR A 236 -4.62 1.86 -0.72
CA THR A 236 -5.24 2.76 -1.71
C THR A 236 -6.63 3.25 -1.29
N ALA A 237 -7.37 2.46 -0.51
CA ALA A 237 -8.62 2.90 0.10
C ALA A 237 -8.41 4.07 1.08
N PHE A 238 -7.22 4.18 1.69
CA PHE A 238 -6.86 5.28 2.58
C PHE A 238 -6.94 6.62 1.87
N LEU A 239 -6.46 6.72 0.63
CA LEU A 239 -6.43 7.98 -0.11
C LEU A 239 -7.83 8.55 -0.32
N LEU A 240 -8.81 7.73 -0.75
CA LEU A 240 -10.19 8.21 -0.92
C LEU A 240 -10.86 8.58 0.38
N VAL A 241 -10.64 7.80 1.46
CA VAL A 241 -11.18 8.16 2.78
C VAL A 241 -10.58 9.48 3.26
N VAL A 242 -9.28 9.70 3.09
CA VAL A 242 -8.61 10.98 3.38
C VAL A 242 -9.26 12.13 2.62
N MET A 243 -9.57 11.94 1.35
CA MET A 243 -10.25 12.96 0.56
C MET A 243 -11.65 13.27 1.09
N VAL A 244 -12.47 12.24 1.35
CA VAL A 244 -13.83 12.43 1.89
C VAL A 244 -13.79 13.08 3.27
N VAL A 245 -12.92 12.62 4.17
CA VAL A 245 -12.73 13.21 5.49
C VAL A 245 -12.24 14.66 5.38
N ALA A 246 -11.35 14.96 4.42
CA ALA A 246 -10.92 16.33 4.17
C ALA A 246 -12.09 17.25 3.79
N ILE A 247 -13.02 16.79 2.94
CA ILE A 247 -14.22 17.55 2.57
C ILE A 247 -15.03 17.89 3.81
N LEU A 248 -15.28 16.90 4.67
CA LEU A 248 -16.05 17.07 5.90
C LEU A 248 -15.36 18.04 6.87
N VAL A 249 -14.07 17.84 7.13
CA VAL A 249 -13.28 18.67 8.06
C VAL A 249 -13.18 20.12 7.56
N PHE A 250 -12.85 20.32 6.28
CA PHE A 250 -12.66 21.66 5.74
C PHE A 250 -13.96 22.40 5.45
N SER A 251 -15.11 21.70 5.35
CA SER A 251 -16.42 22.34 5.25
C SER A 251 -16.73 23.29 6.41
N LEU A 252 -16.10 23.09 7.57
CA LEU A 252 -16.27 23.90 8.77
C LEU A 252 -15.41 25.18 8.78
N VAL A 253 -14.42 25.31 7.88
CA VAL A 253 -13.44 26.42 7.88
C VAL A 253 -13.99 27.70 7.25
N GLY A 254 -15.08 27.62 6.50
CA GLY A 254 -15.65 28.78 5.80
C GLY A 254 -14.90 29.17 4.53
N LYS A 255 -14.92 30.46 4.17
CA LYS A 255 -14.33 31.00 2.93
C LYS A 255 -13.38 32.20 3.18
N PRO A 256 -12.32 32.06 4.01
CA PRO A 256 -11.32 33.12 4.19
C PRO A 256 -10.52 33.40 2.90
N PRO A 257 -9.68 34.45 2.85
CA PRO A 257 -8.77 34.71 1.72
C PRO A 257 -7.92 33.50 1.32
N LEU A 258 -7.47 33.44 0.05
CA LEU A 258 -6.85 32.25 -0.53
C LEU A 258 -5.65 31.75 0.28
N PHE A 259 -4.81 32.69 0.72
CA PHE A 259 -3.65 32.42 1.56
C PHE A 259 -4.03 31.60 2.81
N TRP A 260 -5.04 32.05 3.56
CA TRP A 260 -5.51 31.36 4.75
C TRP A 260 -6.18 30.02 4.45
N LEU A 261 -6.87 29.89 3.30
CA LEU A 261 -7.37 28.59 2.85
C LEU A 261 -6.21 27.61 2.65
N VAL A 262 -5.17 27.98 1.88
CA VAL A 262 -4.02 27.11 1.64
C VAL A 262 -3.36 26.69 2.95
N ILE A 263 -3.08 27.64 3.85
CA ILE A 263 -2.49 27.35 5.17
C ILE A 263 -3.39 26.40 5.98
N SER A 264 -4.71 26.64 6.01
CA SER A 264 -5.64 25.75 6.72
C SER A 264 -5.63 24.32 6.17
N ARG A 265 -5.46 24.12 4.86
CA ARG A 265 -5.40 22.79 4.24
C ARG A 265 -4.11 22.08 4.62
N LEU A 266 -2.97 22.79 4.58
CA LEU A 266 -1.67 22.23 4.94
C LEU A 266 -1.61 21.85 6.42
N LEU A 267 -2.02 22.74 7.32
CA LEU A 267 -2.06 22.47 8.76
C LEU A 267 -3.11 21.41 9.14
N GLY A 268 -4.16 21.26 8.32
CA GLY A 268 -5.18 20.23 8.51
C GLY A 268 -4.76 18.82 8.11
N ILE A 269 -3.67 18.64 7.34
CA ILE A 269 -3.23 17.31 6.85
C ILE A 269 -3.08 16.29 7.98
N PRO A 270 -2.39 16.58 9.11
CA PRO A 270 -2.22 15.59 10.18
C PRO A 270 -3.56 15.21 10.83
N VAL A 271 -4.47 16.18 11.01
CA VAL A 271 -5.79 15.95 11.59
C VAL A 271 -6.62 15.05 10.67
N VAL A 272 -6.68 15.39 9.38
CA VAL A 272 -7.40 14.59 8.38
C VAL A 272 -6.83 13.18 8.29
N ALA A 273 -5.50 13.04 8.25
CA ALA A 273 -4.85 11.73 8.18
C ALA A 273 -5.17 10.86 9.41
N GLY A 274 -5.06 11.44 10.61
CA GLY A 274 -5.37 10.75 11.86
C GLY A 274 -6.83 10.33 11.94
N LEU A 275 -7.78 11.22 11.58
CA LEU A 275 -9.21 10.89 11.53
C LEU A 275 -9.51 9.80 10.49
N SER A 276 -8.91 9.88 9.31
CA SER A 276 -9.10 8.90 8.23
C SER A 276 -8.63 7.51 8.64
N TYR A 277 -7.50 7.45 9.35
CA TYR A 277 -7.00 6.21 9.92
C TYR A 277 -8.00 5.61 10.94
N GLU A 278 -8.62 6.43 11.80
CA GLU A 278 -9.65 5.95 12.74
C GLU A 278 -10.89 5.41 12.00
N VAL A 279 -11.35 6.11 10.95
CA VAL A 279 -12.48 5.68 10.11
C VAL A 279 -12.20 4.33 9.46
N ILE A 280 -11.02 4.15 8.86
CA ILE A 280 -10.65 2.89 8.20
C ILE A 280 -10.46 1.78 9.21
N ARG A 281 -9.85 2.07 10.37
CA ARG A 281 -9.70 1.07 11.42
C ARG A 281 -11.06 0.61 11.94
N TYR A 282 -12.01 1.52 12.09
CA TYR A 282 -13.37 1.19 12.46
C TYR A 282 -14.05 0.32 11.39
N ALA A 283 -13.98 0.71 10.12
CA ALA A 283 -14.54 -0.06 9.00
C ALA A 283 -13.91 -1.47 8.89
N GLY A 284 -12.59 -1.55 9.06
CA GLY A 284 -11.84 -2.81 9.03
C GLY A 284 -12.17 -3.78 10.16
N ARG A 285 -12.66 -3.29 11.31
CA ARG A 285 -13.18 -4.11 12.43
C ARG A 285 -14.60 -4.59 12.23
N HIS A 286 -15.41 -3.85 11.47
CA HIS A 286 -16.85 -4.10 11.33
C HIS A 286 -17.23 -4.52 9.91
N ARG A 287 -16.40 -5.34 9.25
CA ARG A 287 -16.50 -5.66 7.80
C ARG A 287 -17.88 -6.17 7.35
N GLY A 288 -18.59 -6.90 8.21
CA GLY A 288 -19.94 -7.41 7.90
C GLY A 288 -21.03 -6.32 7.84
N GLY A 289 -20.79 -5.17 8.50
CA GLY A 289 -21.75 -4.08 8.59
C GLY A 289 -21.91 -3.30 7.28
N LEU A 290 -23.11 -2.75 7.07
CA LEU A 290 -23.42 -1.91 5.90
C LEU A 290 -22.52 -0.67 5.85
N LEU A 291 -22.23 -0.05 6.99
CA LEU A 291 -21.37 1.12 7.08
C LEU A 291 -19.93 0.82 6.62
N ALA A 292 -19.36 -0.32 7.02
CA ALA A 292 -18.03 -0.71 6.59
C ALA A 292 -17.96 -0.95 5.07
N ARG A 293 -18.99 -1.59 4.50
CA ARG A 293 -19.11 -1.78 3.05
C ARG A 293 -19.17 -0.45 2.31
N VAL A 294 -19.98 0.51 2.75
CA VAL A 294 -20.07 1.84 2.13
C VAL A 294 -18.74 2.60 2.21
N VAL A 295 -18.06 2.55 3.36
CA VAL A 295 -16.79 3.25 3.55
C VAL A 295 -15.65 2.64 2.71
N LEU A 296 -15.61 1.31 2.59
CA LEU A 296 -14.54 0.60 1.86
C LEU A 296 -14.79 0.52 0.35
N TRP A 297 -16.05 0.59 -0.10
CA TRP A 297 -16.42 0.43 -1.51
C TRP A 297 -15.71 1.40 -2.46
N PRO A 298 -15.61 2.72 -2.18
CA PRO A 298 -14.87 3.62 -3.04
C PRO A 298 -13.40 3.21 -3.19
N GLY A 299 -12.78 2.74 -2.10
CA GLY A 299 -11.40 2.25 -2.11
C GLY A 299 -11.22 1.02 -3.00
N LEU A 300 -12.15 0.06 -2.93
CA LEU A 300 -12.16 -1.11 -3.83
C LEU A 300 -12.38 -0.69 -5.29
N ALA A 301 -13.20 0.33 -5.55
CA ALA A 301 -13.37 0.87 -6.90
C ALA A 301 -12.09 1.52 -7.42
N LEU A 302 -11.36 2.28 -6.58
CA LEU A 302 -10.07 2.89 -6.95
C LEU A 302 -9.01 1.84 -7.29
N GLN A 303 -9.03 0.69 -6.62
CA GLN A 303 -8.09 -0.40 -6.94
C GLN A 303 -8.18 -0.88 -8.38
N ARG A 304 -9.33 -0.73 -9.05
CA ARG A 304 -9.45 -1.03 -10.50
C ARG A 304 -8.59 -0.12 -11.37
N LEU A 305 -8.16 1.04 -10.87
CA LEU A 305 -7.25 1.97 -11.54
C LEU A 305 -5.80 1.78 -11.09
N THR A 306 -5.57 1.36 -9.84
CA THR A 306 -4.23 1.26 -9.23
C THR A 306 -3.69 -0.16 -9.14
N THR A 307 -4.41 -1.15 -9.69
CA THR A 307 -3.95 -2.54 -9.85
C THR A 307 -4.14 -2.96 -11.30
N ARG A 308 -3.29 -3.87 -11.76
CA ARG A 308 -3.34 -4.47 -13.10
C ARG A 308 -3.09 -5.97 -13.00
N GLU A 309 -3.52 -6.71 -14.01
CA GLU A 309 -3.25 -8.15 -14.05
C GLU A 309 -1.74 -8.40 -14.21
N PRO A 310 -1.10 -9.10 -13.27
CA PRO A 310 0.32 -9.39 -13.31
C PRO A 310 0.66 -10.55 -14.25
N SER A 311 1.92 -10.57 -14.71
CA SER A 311 2.51 -11.78 -15.28
C SER A 311 2.77 -12.82 -14.17
N GLU A 312 2.95 -14.08 -14.56
CA GLU A 312 3.28 -15.15 -13.62
C GLU A 312 4.59 -14.89 -12.88
N GLU A 313 5.59 -14.34 -13.57
CA GLU A 313 6.87 -13.93 -12.98
C GLU A 313 6.69 -12.89 -11.87
N GLN A 314 5.78 -11.93 -12.05
CA GLN A 314 5.49 -10.91 -11.04
C GLN A 314 4.80 -11.53 -9.82
N VAL A 315 3.94 -12.52 -10.02
CA VAL A 315 3.33 -13.30 -8.92
C VAL A 315 4.39 -14.10 -8.18
N GLN A 316 5.34 -14.73 -8.88
CA GLN A 316 6.46 -15.43 -8.25
C GLN A 316 7.28 -14.52 -7.33
N VAL A 317 7.55 -13.27 -7.75
CA VAL A 317 8.25 -12.29 -6.91
C VAL A 317 7.43 -11.96 -5.65
N ALA A 318 6.12 -11.75 -5.78
CA ALA A 318 5.25 -11.50 -4.63
C ALA A 318 5.19 -12.70 -3.66
N VAL A 319 5.13 -13.92 -4.19
CA VAL A 319 5.19 -15.16 -3.40
C VAL A 319 6.54 -15.29 -2.69
N ALA A 320 7.64 -15.00 -3.37
CA ALA A 320 8.98 -15.04 -2.79
C ALA A 320 9.10 -14.03 -1.63
N ALA A 321 8.62 -12.81 -1.80
CA ALA A 321 8.58 -11.82 -0.72
C ALA A 321 7.78 -12.35 0.48
N LEU A 322 6.59 -12.92 0.25
CA LEU A 322 5.75 -13.41 1.35
C LEU A 322 6.38 -14.62 2.07
N LYS A 323 6.93 -15.59 1.33
CA LYS A 323 7.65 -16.73 1.92
C LYS A 323 8.81 -16.27 2.78
N GLU A 324 9.58 -15.30 2.28
CA GLU A 324 10.74 -14.79 3.00
C GLU A 324 10.36 -14.11 4.32
N VAL A 325 9.29 -13.29 4.34
CA VAL A 325 8.84 -12.70 5.61
C VAL A 325 8.34 -13.77 6.58
N LEU A 326 7.58 -14.77 6.10
CA LEU A 326 7.08 -15.87 6.94
C LEU A 326 8.22 -16.70 7.54
N ARG A 327 9.28 -16.96 6.77
CA ARG A 327 10.48 -17.68 7.23
C ARG A 327 11.14 -16.97 8.41
N VAL A 328 11.34 -15.66 8.32
CA VAL A 328 11.92 -14.87 9.42
C VAL A 328 11.01 -14.82 10.63
N GLU A 329 9.70 -14.72 10.42
CA GLU A 329 8.73 -14.73 11.53
C GLU A 329 8.68 -16.06 12.29
N ALA A 330 8.94 -17.17 11.59
CA ALA A 330 9.11 -18.50 12.15
C ALA A 330 10.45 -18.72 12.88
N GLY A 331 11.31 -17.70 12.95
CA GLY A 331 12.60 -17.75 13.63
C GLY A 331 13.81 -18.02 12.73
N GLY A 332 13.63 -17.99 11.41
CA GLY A 332 14.74 -18.04 10.47
C GLY A 332 15.66 -16.82 10.57
N ASP A 333 16.93 -17.00 10.25
CA ASP A 333 17.91 -15.90 10.25
C ASP A 333 17.52 -14.82 9.21
N PRO A 334 17.29 -13.56 9.62
CA PRO A 334 16.93 -12.45 8.73
C PRO A 334 18.03 -12.09 7.70
N PHE A 335 19.25 -12.59 7.85
CA PHE A 335 20.34 -12.31 6.90
C PHE A 335 20.59 -13.44 5.90
N ALA A 336 19.85 -14.54 5.99
CA ALA A 336 20.04 -15.74 5.16
C ALA A 336 19.39 -15.67 3.76
N GLY A 337 18.82 -14.53 3.35
CA GLY A 337 18.11 -14.38 2.07
C GLY A 337 18.98 -14.80 0.87
N ALA A 338 18.62 -15.93 0.25
CA ALA A 338 19.32 -16.51 -0.90
C ALA A 338 18.67 -16.05 -2.21
N ALA A 339 19.49 -15.87 -3.25
CA ALA A 339 19.01 -15.73 -4.62
C ALA A 339 18.26 -17.02 -5.01
N VAL A 340 16.96 -16.92 -5.30
CA VAL A 340 16.22 -18.04 -5.88
C VAL A 340 16.52 -18.03 -7.37
N GLY A 341 17.50 -18.84 -7.76
CA GLY A 341 17.85 -19.02 -9.17
C GLY A 341 16.64 -19.53 -9.95
N ALA A 342 16.35 -18.90 -11.09
CA ALA A 342 15.36 -19.39 -12.03
C ALA A 342 15.79 -20.80 -12.48
N GLY A 343 15.07 -21.81 -12.01
CA GLY A 343 15.26 -23.19 -12.43
C GLY A 343 14.99 -23.32 -13.92
N SER A 344 15.99 -23.88 -14.62
CA SER A 344 16.02 -24.34 -16.01
C SER A 344 14.79 -25.11 -16.46
#